data_AF-A0A7Y0S2F8-F1
#
_entry.id   AF-A0A7Y0S2F8-F1
#
_cell.length_a   1.000
_cell.length_b   1.000
_cell.length_c   1.000
_cell.angle_alpha   90.00
_cell.angle_beta   90.00
_cell.angle_gamma   90.00
#
_symmetry.space_group_name_H-M   'P 1'
#
loop_
_entity.id
_entity.type
_entity.pdbx_description
1 polymer ?
#
loop_
_entity_poly.entity_id
_entity_poly.type
_entity_poly.pdbx_seq_one_letter_code
_entity_poly.pdbx_strand_id
1 'polypeptide(L)' 'GNFSCFFGWPNLSNTPIGGFLGMTGGEVRADMQVVDVYYRDGDKLSENWVLIDLPYWLKQQGLDVFERTQQILNPSL' A
#
# COMPACT_ATOMS: atom_id res chain seq x y z
N GLY A 1 5.11 10.33 24.61
CA GLY A 1 3.69 9.93 24.56
C GLY A 1 3.60 8.48 24.15
N ASN A 2 2.42 7.87 24.26
CA ASN A 2 2.26 6.46 23.94
C ASN A 2 2.07 6.21 22.44
N PHE A 3 1.66 7.23 21.69
CA PHE A 3 1.46 7.12 20.25
C PHE A 3 2.47 7.99 19.49
N SER A 4 2.96 7.45 18.37
CA SER A 4 3.75 8.17 17.38
C SER A 4 3.25 7.76 15.99
N CYS A 5 3.30 8.68 15.03
CA CYS A 5 2.82 8.39 13.70
C CYS A 5 3.79 8.91 12.65
N PHE A 6 3.87 8.18 11.54
CA PHE A 6 4.66 8.52 10.38
C PHE A 6 3.75 8.49 9.14
N PHE A 7 3.66 9.62 8.45
CA PHE A 7 2.72 9.82 7.34
C PHE A 7 3.47 10.38 6.12
N GLY A 8 3.05 10.01 4.91
CA GLY A 8 3.63 10.55 3.68
C GLY A 8 2.82 10.27 2.42
N TRP A 9 2.85 11.22 1.49
CA TRP A 9 2.25 11.14 0.15
C TRP A 9 3.24 11.67 -0.90
N PRO A 10 4.20 10.84 -1.38
CA PRO A 10 4.42 9.45 -1.00
C PRO A 10 5.24 9.31 0.28
N ASN A 11 5.08 8.18 0.96
CA ASN A 11 5.90 7.82 2.11
C ASN A 11 7.16 7.06 1.63
N LEU A 12 7.00 6.22 0.62
CA LEU A 12 8.09 5.49 -0.03
C LEU A 12 7.86 5.41 -1.54
N SER A 13 8.93 5.21 -2.29
CA SER A 13 8.89 4.90 -3.72
C SER A 13 9.77 3.69 -4.00
N ASN A 14 9.28 2.73 -4.78
CA ASN A 14 9.98 1.49 -5.09
C ASN A 14 9.79 1.08 -6.56
N THR A 15 10.70 0.25 -7.07
CA THR A 15 10.55 -0.43 -8.36
C THR A 15 10.39 -1.93 -8.08
N PRO A 16 9.22 -2.54 -8.35
CA PRO A 16 8.92 -3.90 -7.93
C PRO A 16 9.65 -4.92 -8.78
N ILE A 17 10.46 -5.79 -8.14
CA ILE A 17 11.16 -6.89 -8.82
C ILE A 17 10.32 -8.17 -8.98
N GLY A 18 9.09 -8.16 -8.47
CA GLY A 18 8.14 -9.28 -8.53
C GLY A 18 8.02 -10.09 -7.23
N GLY A 19 7.00 -10.94 -7.16
CA GLY A 19 6.68 -11.82 -6.03
C GLY A 19 5.77 -11.19 -4.98
N PHE A 20 5.79 -9.86 -4.80
CA PHE A 20 4.93 -9.17 -3.86
C PHE A 20 3.46 -9.32 -4.25
N LEU A 21 2.61 -9.81 -3.32
CA LEU A 21 1.20 -10.15 -3.56
C LEU A 21 0.98 -11.16 -4.71
N GLY A 22 2.00 -11.95 -5.08
CA GLY A 22 1.94 -12.86 -6.22
C GLY A 22 2.01 -12.16 -7.58
N MET A 23 2.34 -10.88 -7.62
CA MET A 23 2.46 -10.08 -8.85
C MET A 23 3.80 -10.33 -9.55
N THR A 24 3.83 -10.17 -10.87
CA THR A 24 5.08 -10.06 -11.63
C THR A 24 5.79 -8.75 -11.27
N GLY A 25 7.10 -8.70 -11.49
CA GLY A 25 7.84 -7.45 -11.39
C GLY A 25 7.52 -6.48 -12.52
N GLY A 26 8.08 -5.28 -12.45
CA GLY A 26 7.98 -4.25 -13.47
C GLY A 26 9.08 -3.20 -13.34
N GLU A 27 9.22 -2.36 -14.36
CA GLU A 27 10.24 -1.30 -14.40
C GLU A 27 9.71 0.03 -13.86
N VAL A 28 8.41 0.11 -13.54
CA VAL A 28 7.76 1.32 -13.04
C VAL A 28 8.24 1.60 -11.61
N ARG A 29 8.80 2.80 -11.39
CA ARG A 29 8.97 3.34 -10.04
C ARG A 29 7.61 3.82 -9.53
N ALA A 30 7.03 3.05 -8.63
CA ALA A 30 5.71 3.31 -8.06
C ALA A 30 5.81 3.88 -6.64
N ASP A 31 4.97 4.86 -6.37
CA ASP A 31 4.85 5.52 -5.09
C ASP A 31 3.84 4.79 -4.19
N MET A 32 4.16 4.59 -2.91
CA MET A 32 3.18 4.12 -1.92
C MET A 32 2.82 5.22 -0.94
N GLN A 33 1.51 5.38 -0.76
CA GLN A 33 0.92 6.16 0.31
C GLN A 33 0.78 5.23 1.52
N VAL A 34 1.53 5.55 2.57
CA VAL A 34 1.61 4.72 3.77
C VAL A 34 1.46 5.59 5.01
N VAL A 35 0.66 5.09 5.94
CA VAL A 35 0.49 5.65 7.28
C VAL A 35 0.89 4.58 8.28
N ASP A 36 1.89 4.89 9.09
CA ASP A 36 2.27 4.06 10.23
C ASP A 36 1.82 4.74 11.52
N VAL A 37 1.12 3.98 12.36
CA VAL A 37 0.80 4.37 13.73
C VAL A 37 1.49 3.38 14.65
N TYR A 38 2.25 3.91 15.60
CA TYR A 38 3.02 3.16 16.58
C TYR A 38 2.42 3.38 17.96
N TYR A 39 2.18 2.31 18.72
CA TYR A 39 1.90 2.36 20.15
C TYR A 39 3.09 1.82 20.95
N ARG A 40 3.54 2.61 21.91
CA ARG A 40 4.62 2.28 22.84
C ARG A 40 4.03 1.92 24.20
N ASP A 41 4.46 0.77 24.71
CA ASP A 41 4.23 0.33 26.09
C ASP A 41 5.58 0.17 26.81
N GLY A 42 5.74 0.86 27.94
CA GLY A 42 7.02 0.97 28.63
C GLY A 42 8.12 1.48 27.68
N ASP A 43 9.17 0.68 27.48
CA ASP A 43 10.31 0.95 26.59
C ASP A 43 10.24 0.27 25.21
N LYS A 44 9.11 -0.34 24.87
CA LYS A 44 8.97 -1.15 23.64
C LYS A 44 7.86 -0.65 22.74
N LEU A 45 8.02 -0.88 21.44
CA LEU A 45 6.91 -0.82 20.49
C LEU A 45 6.04 -2.06 20.73
N SER A 46 4.80 -1.84 21.14
CA SER A 46 3.81 -2.89 21.38
C SER A 46 2.98 -3.16 20.13
N GLU A 47 2.59 -2.10 19.42
CA GLU A 47 1.75 -2.22 18.22
C GLU A 47 2.26 -1.30 17.10
N ASN A 48 2.09 -1.78 15.87
CA ASN A 48 2.33 -1.02 14.65
C ASN A 48 1.19 -1.29 13.66
N TRP A 49 0.35 -0.28 13.44
CA TRP A 49 -0.69 -0.31 12.43
C TRP A 49 -0.18 0.39 11.19
N VAL A 50 -0.09 -0.37 10.10
CA VAL A 50 0.40 0.12 8.80
C VAL A 50 -0.78 0.10 7.83
N LEU A 51 -1.19 1.29 7.39
CA LEU A 51 -2.24 1.46 6.39
C LEU A 51 -1.58 1.78 5.06
N ILE A 52 -1.84 0.94 4.06
CA ILE A 52 -1.25 1.05 2.72
C ILE A 52 -2.37 1.18 1.69
N ASP A 53 -2.29 2.20 0.84
CA ASP A 53 -3.16 2.30 -0.34
C ASP A 53 -2.64 1.38 -1.46
N LEU A 54 -2.90 0.08 -1.31
CA LEU A 54 -2.55 -0.93 -2.30
C LEU A 54 -3.24 -0.69 -3.66
N PRO A 55 -4.54 -0.33 -3.73
CA PRO A 55 -5.17 0.01 -5.01
C PRO A 55 -4.42 1.11 -5.76
N TYR A 56 -4.01 2.19 -5.09
CA TYR A 56 -3.22 3.26 -5.71
C TYR A 56 -1.86 2.78 -6.21
N TRP A 57 -1.16 1.97 -5.41
CA TRP A 57 0.15 1.42 -5.78
C TRP A 57 0.06 0.47 -6.99
N LEU A 58 -0.96 -0.41 -7.02
CA LEU A 58 -1.19 -1.34 -8.14
C LEU A 58 -1.62 -0.62 -9.42
N LYS A 59 -2.43 0.44 -9.30
CA LYS A 59 -2.89 1.23 -10.44
C LYS A 59 -1.74 1.86 -11.21
N GLN A 60 -0.70 2.35 -10.52
CA GLN A 60 0.50 2.90 -11.15
C GLN A 60 1.27 1.85 -11.98
N GLN A 61 1.17 0.58 -11.61
CA GLN A 61 1.79 -0.55 -12.33
C GLN A 61 0.89 -1.10 -13.45
N GLY A 62 -0.24 -0.45 -13.72
CA GLY A 62 -1.17 -0.83 -14.78
C GLY A 62 -2.28 -1.78 -14.36
N LEU A 63 -2.44 -2.09 -13.06
CA LEU A 63 -3.57 -2.86 -12.56
C LEU A 63 -4.56 -1.96 -11.80
N ASP A 64 -5.63 -1.54 -12.47
CA ASP A 64 -6.78 -0.95 -11.79
C ASP A 64 -7.70 -2.06 -11.25
N VAL A 65 -7.58 -2.32 -9.94
CA VAL A 65 -8.35 -3.37 -9.28
C VAL A 65 -9.84 -3.07 -9.22
N PHE A 66 -10.24 -1.78 -9.17
CA PHE A 66 -11.65 -1.41 -9.11
C PHE A 66 -12.31 -1.58 -10.47
N GLU A 67 -11.66 -1.08 -11.53
CA GLU A 67 -12.13 -1.27 -12.91
C GLU A 67 -12.24 -2.77 -13.24
N ARG A 68 -11.20 -3.56 -12.94
CA ARG A 68 -11.22 -5.01 -13.18
C ARG A 68 -12.32 -5.72 -12.40
N THR A 69 -12.54 -5.34 -11.14
CA THR A 69 -13.61 -5.93 -10.33
C THR A 69 -14.99 -5.59 -10.88
N GLN A 70 -15.21 -4.35 -11.35
CA GLN A 70 -16.45 -3.96 -12.01
C GLN A 70 -16.68 -4.77 -13.29
N GLN A 71 -15.68 -4.92 -14.15
CA GLN A 71 -15.79 -5.72 -15.38
C GLN A 71 -16.14 -7.19 -15.12
N ILE A 72 -15.68 -7.76 -13.99
CA ILE A 72 -15.90 -9.17 -13.66
C ILE A 72 -17.23 -9.37 -12.93
N LEU A 73 -17.52 -8.57 -11.91
CA LEU A 73 -18.65 -8.78 -10.99
C LEU A 73 -19.88 -7.94 -11.34
N ASN A 74 -19.69 -6.82 -12.04
CA ASN A 74 -20.73 -5.85 -12.40
C ASN A 74 -20.68 -5.43 -13.88
N PRO A 75 -20.61 -6.35 -14.86
CA PRO A 75 -20.35 -6.02 -16.27
C PRO A 75 -21.45 -5.21 -16.98
N SER A 76 -22.61 -5.04 -16.35
CA SER A 76 -23.78 -4.35 -16.91
C SER A 76 -24.16 -3.07 -16.17
N LEU A 77 -23.36 -2.64 -15.18
CA LEU A 77 -23.41 -1.29 -14.63
C LEU A 77 -22.57 -0.36 -15.52
#